data_AF-A0A6J7AE50-F1
#
_entry.id   AF-A0A6J7AE50-F1
#
_cell.length_a   1.000
_cell.length_b   1.000
_cell.length_c   1.000
_cell.angle_alpha   90.00
_cell.angle_beta   90.00
_cell.angle_gamma   90.00
#
_symmetry.space_group_name_H-M   'P 1'
#
loop_
_entity.id
_entity.type
_entity.pdbx_description
1 polymer ?
#
loop_
_entity_poly.entity_id
_entity_poly.type
_entity_poly.pdbx_seq_one_letter_code
_entity_poly.pdbx_strand_id
1 'polypeptide(L)' 'MRGPNNKVIAAVGISGPMERLGRQPGRLHAAAVAATAARLSEHIANS' A
#
# COMPACT_ATOMS: atom_id res chain seq x y z
N MET A 1 5.20 1.19 -4.18
CA MET A 1 4.66 1.17 -5.55
C MET A 1 5.80 1.34 -6.55
N ARG A 2 5.69 0.75 -7.74
CA ARG A 2 6.72 0.82 -8.78
C ARG A 2 6.16 1.49 -10.03
N GLY A 3 7.00 2.27 -10.70
CA GLY A 3 6.67 2.90 -11.97
C GLY A 3 6.91 1.96 -13.17
N PRO A 4 6.66 2.45 -14.41
CA PRO A 4 6.73 1.66 -15.64
C PRO A 4 8.07 0.94 -15.87
N ASN A 5 9.18 1.53 -15.41
CA ASN A 5 10.52 0.94 -15.49
C ASN A 5 10.88 0.02 -14.29
N ASN A 6 9.88 -0.49 -13.57
CA ASN A 6 10.05 -1.31 -12.36
C ASN A 6 10.84 -0.63 -11.21
N LYS A 7 11.06 0.69 -11.30
CA LYS A 7 11.71 1.50 -10.26
C LYS A 7 10.72 1.83 -9.14
N VAL A 8 11.17 1.77 -7.89
CA VAL A 8 10.36 2.22 -6.74
C VAL A 8 10.21 3.74 -6.79
N ILE A 9 8.97 4.22 -6.70
CA ILE A 9 8.66 5.66 -6.84
C ILE A 9 7.87 6.24 -5.65
N ALA A 10 7.17 5.41 -4.86
CA ALA A 10 6.59 5.85 -3.59
C ALA A 10 6.29 4.67 -2.65
N ALA A 11 6.01 5.01 -1.40
CA ALA A 11 5.50 4.13 -0.35
C ALA A 11 4.00 4.40 -0.08
N VAL A 12 3.27 3.36 0.30
CA VAL A 12 1.85 3.45 0.67
C VAL A 12 1.69 2.82 2.05
N GLY A 13 0.98 3.52 2.93
CA GLY A 13 0.71 3.08 4.29
C GLY A 13 -0.58 3.67 4.80
N ILE A 14 -1.03 3.18 5.95
CA ILE A 14 -2.21 3.69 6.65
C ILE A 14 -1.80 4.15 8.05
N SER A 15 -2.45 5.20 8.53
CA SER A 15 -2.24 5.74 9.87
C SER A 15 -3.56 5.88 10.61
N GLY A 16 -3.51 5.84 11.94
CA GLY A 16 -4.67 5.96 12.80
C GLY A 16 -4.35 5.65 14.26
N PRO A 17 -5.32 5.82 15.16
CA PRO A 17 -5.21 5.46 16.57
C PRO A 17 -4.93 3.98 16.75
N MET A 18 -4.09 3.64 17.74
CA MET A 18 -3.70 2.27 18.03
C MET A 18 -4.89 1.39 18.41
N GLU A 19 -5.94 1.97 18.99
CA GLU A 19 -7.17 1.29 19.37
C GLU A 19 -7.92 0.73 18.15
N ARG A 20 -7.79 1.38 16.98
CA ARG A 20 -8.41 0.91 15.71
C ARG A 20 -7.50 0.02 14.90
N LEU A 21 -6.20 0.32 14.88
CA LEU A 21 -5.19 -0.43 14.15
C LEU A 21 -4.79 -1.73 14.86
N GLY A 22 -5.02 -1.81 16.18
CA GLY A 22 -4.64 -2.93 17.04
C GLY A 22 -3.12 -3.01 17.29
N ARG A 23 -2.71 -3.98 18.12
CA ARG A 23 -1.29 -4.24 18.43
C ARG A 23 -0.49 -4.80 17.25
N GLN A 24 -1.18 -5.35 16.25
CA GLN A 24 -0.59 -5.93 15.04
C GLN A 24 -1.35 -5.44 13.79
N PRO A 25 -1.19 -4.17 13.40
CA PRO A 25 -1.88 -3.61 12.23
C PRO A 25 -1.53 -4.35 10.93
N GLY A 26 -0.31 -4.89 10.83
CA GLY A 26 0.09 -5.69 9.68
C GLY A 26 -0.77 -6.93 9.49
N ARG A 27 -1.22 -7.60 10.56
CA ARG A 27 -2.06 -8.79 10.45
C ARG A 27 -3.43 -8.49 9.86
N LEU A 28 -4.01 -7.33 10.19
CA LEU A 28 -5.35 -6.95 9.79
C LEU A 28 -5.39 -6.19 8.46
N HIS A 29 -4.40 -5.33 8.22
CA HIS A 29 -4.47 -4.36 7.13
C HIS A 29 -3.41 -4.53 6.05
N ALA A 30 -2.38 -5.36 6.24
CA ALA A 30 -1.33 -5.50 5.22
C ALA A 30 -1.90 -5.96 3.87
N ALA A 31 -2.85 -6.90 3.88
CA ALA A 31 -3.49 -7.36 2.65
C ALA A 31 -4.20 -6.23 1.90
N ALA A 32 -4.95 -5.37 2.61
CA ALA A 32 -5.65 -4.24 2.02
C ALA A 32 -4.68 -3.17 1.48
N VAL A 33 -3.63 -2.86 2.23
CA VAL A 33 -2.58 -1.91 1.80
C VAL A 33 -1.84 -2.44 0.57
N ALA A 34 -1.46 -3.72 0.56
CA ALA A 34 -0.78 -4.35 -0.56
C ALA A 34 -1.65 -4.38 -1.82
N ALA A 35 -2.93 -4.75 -1.70
CA ALA A 35 -3.88 -4.74 -2.81
C ALA A 35 -4.06 -3.33 -3.40
N THR A 36 -4.12 -2.31 -2.54
CA THR A 36 -4.23 -0.91 -2.99
C THR A 36 -2.95 -0.45 -3.68
N ALA A 37 -1.77 -0.79 -3.14
CA ALA A 37 -0.50 -0.48 -3.76
C ALA A 37 -0.32 -1.14 -5.14
N ALA A 38 -0.86 -2.36 -5.32
CA ALA A 38 -0.87 -3.04 -6.61
C ALA A 38 -1.74 -2.29 -7.64
N ARG A 39 -2.99 -1.96 -7.29
CA ARG A 39 -3.91 -1.19 -8.15
C ARG A 39 -3.35 0.17 -8.56
N LEU A 40 -2.72 0.88 -7.63
CA LEU A 40 -2.05 2.15 -7.91
C LEU A 40 -0.86 1.95 -8.87
N SER A 41 -0.10 0.87 -8.71
CA SER A 41 1.03 0.57 -9.61
C SER A 41 0.53 0.24 -11.02
N GLU A 42 -0.57 -0.49 -11.17
CA GLU A 42 -1.22 -0.76 -12.46
C GLU A 42 -1.70 0.52 -13.15
N HIS A 43 -2.35 1.41 -12.39
CA HIS A 43 -2.83 2.68 -12.94
C HIS A 43 -1.70 3.57 -13.44
N ILE A 44 -0.58 3.61 -12.72
CA ILE A 44 0.63 4.36 -13.09
C ILE A 44 1.36 3.69 -14.27
N ALA A 45 1.29 2.37 -14.40
CA ALA A 45 1.88 1.66 -15.54
C ALA A 45 1.10 1.90 -16.85
N ASN A 46 -0.21 2.15 -16.75
CA ASN A 46 -1.11 2.37 -17.88
C ASN A 46 -1.38 3.86 -18.19
N SER A 47 -0.78 4.79 -17.43
CA SER A 47 -0.83 6.24 -17.68
C SER A 47 0.37 6.67 -18.51
#